data_AF-A0A931T0Q7-F1
#
_entry.id   AF-A0A931T0Q7-F1
#
_cell.length_a   1.000
_cell.length_b   1.000
_cell.length_c   1.000
_cell.angle_alpha   90.00
_cell.angle_beta   90.00
_cell.angle_gamma   90.00
#
_symmetry.space_group_name_H-M   'P 1'
#
loop_
_entity.id
_entity.type
_entity.pdbx_description
1 polymer ?
#
loop_
_entity_poly.entity_id
_entity_poly.type
_entity_poly.pdbx_seq_one_letter_code
_entity_poly.pdbx_strand_id
1 'polypeptide(L)'
;AGMLIAREWERLGLKVQLITAPDWPNFAKRVDSPWENHAFVCGYISRPERLDPDELLYRPFHSSLIRKGGSNYAGYSNPEYDALVDQARAVLDVERRREMVWKLQEILARDLPHIPLFHKRNVFVYHKLRWKDVVPIPAVGLFNIFNIVSAPRWARRCNPCPGRPSGGRP
;
A
#
# COMPACT_ATOMS: atom_id res chain seq x y z
N ALA A 1 9.57 -4.05 -10.30
CA ALA A 1 8.33 -4.34 -11.05
C ALA A 1 8.23 -3.49 -12.31
N GLY A 2 8.18 -2.16 -12.23
CA GLY A 2 8.00 -1.28 -13.41
C GLY A 2 8.96 -1.52 -14.58
N MET A 3 10.27 -1.69 -14.32
CA MET A 3 11.26 -1.98 -15.37
C MET A 3 11.00 -3.29 -16.14
N LEU A 4 10.54 -4.33 -15.45
CA LEU A 4 10.24 -5.62 -16.09
C LEU A 4 8.98 -5.50 -16.96
N ILE A 5 7.94 -4.82 -16.46
CA ILE A 5 6.69 -4.59 -17.20
C ILE A 5 6.97 -3.77 -18.46
N ALA A 6 7.74 -2.68 -18.34
CA ALA A 6 8.12 -1.84 -19.48
C ALA A 6 8.82 -2.66 -20.57
N ARG A 7 9.78 -3.52 -20.18
CA ARG A 7 10.51 -4.39 -21.11
C ARG A 7 9.59 -5.38 -21.84
N GLU A 8 8.64 -5.99 -21.14
CA GLU A 8 7.70 -6.93 -21.78
C GLU A 8 6.71 -6.20 -22.70
N TRP A 9 6.30 -4.98 -22.36
CA TRP A 9 5.48 -4.15 -23.24
C TRP A 9 6.24 -3.71 -24.51
N GLU A 10 7.51 -3.35 -24.39
CA GLU A 10 8.38 -3.07 -25.54
C GLU A 10 8.52 -4.27 -26.48
N ARG A 11 8.60 -5.50 -25.92
CA ARG A 11 8.61 -6.75 -26.70
C ARG A 11 7.31 -6.99 -27.48
N LEU A 12 6.19 -6.47 -26.98
CA LEU A 12 4.90 -6.48 -27.66
C LEU A 12 4.76 -5.33 -28.69
N GLY A 13 5.80 -4.50 -28.86
CA GLY A 13 5.82 -3.39 -29.81
C GLY A 13 5.28 -2.06 -29.26
N LEU A 14 5.00 -1.97 -27.96
CA LEU A 14 4.55 -0.72 -27.33
C LEU A 14 5.74 0.21 -27.09
N LYS A 15 5.59 1.50 -27.41
CA LYS A 15 6.56 2.53 -27.01
C LYS A 15 6.32 2.91 -25.54
N VAL A 16 7.27 2.58 -24.66
CA VAL A 16 7.13 2.83 -23.22
C VAL A 16 8.11 3.90 -22.76
N GLN A 17 7.60 4.94 -22.11
CA GLN A 17 8.42 5.90 -21.37
C GLN A 17 8.37 5.55 -19.89
N LEU A 18 9.45 4.98 -19.35
CA LEU A 18 9.52 4.65 -17.94
C LEU A 18 9.85 5.91 -17.12
N ILE A 19 8.97 6.25 -16.19
CA ILE A 19 9.18 7.32 -15.22
C ILE A 19 9.43 6.69 -13.85
N THR A 20 10.58 7.00 -13.24
CA THR A 20 10.92 6.53 -11.90
C THR A 20 10.63 7.62 -10.86
N ALA A 21 9.83 7.29 -9.85
CA ALA A 21 9.63 8.12 -8.66
C ALA A 21 10.33 7.46 -7.45
N PRO A 22 11.46 8.01 -6.97
CA PRO A 22 12.29 7.36 -5.95
C PRO A 22 11.68 7.44 -4.54
N ASP A 23 10.79 8.38 -4.30
CA ASP A 23 10.13 8.61 -3.01
C ASP A 23 8.61 8.79 -3.16
N TRP A 24 7.89 8.55 -2.06
CA TRP A 24 6.43 8.63 -2.04
C TRP A 24 5.89 10.03 -2.38
N PRO A 25 6.41 11.15 -1.86
CA PRO A 25 5.95 12.48 -2.25
C PRO A 25 6.01 12.74 -3.76
N ASN A 26 7.08 12.33 -4.43
CA ASN A 26 7.22 12.49 -5.88
C ASN A 26 6.31 11.54 -6.66
N PHE A 27 6.06 10.32 -6.14
CA PHE A 27 5.07 9.41 -6.71
C PHE A 27 3.65 9.96 -6.59
N ALA A 28 3.25 10.37 -5.38
CA ALA A 28 1.92 10.88 -5.07
C ALA A 28 1.55 12.08 -5.95
N LYS A 29 2.46 13.04 -6.14
CA LYS A 29 2.22 14.17 -7.04
C LYS A 29 1.89 13.76 -8.47
N ARG A 30 2.50 12.68 -8.97
CA ARG A 30 2.31 12.19 -10.34
C ARG A 30 1.00 11.42 -10.50
N VAL A 31 0.62 10.62 -9.51
CA VAL A 31 -0.66 9.88 -9.54
C VAL A 31 -1.85 10.76 -9.15
N ASP A 32 -1.63 11.81 -8.37
CA ASP A 32 -2.66 12.81 -8.04
C ASP A 32 -2.98 13.73 -9.21
N SER A 33 -2.03 13.96 -10.13
CA SER A 33 -2.28 14.62 -11.41
C SER A 33 -3.07 13.66 -12.30
N PRO A 34 -4.38 13.87 -12.47
CA PRO A 34 -5.19 12.97 -13.28
C PRO A 34 -4.63 12.97 -14.70
N TRP A 35 -4.48 11.78 -15.29
CA TRP A 35 -4.19 11.57 -16.72
C TRP A 35 -2.76 11.90 -17.20
N GLU A 36 -1.82 12.28 -16.33
CA GLU A 36 -0.41 12.43 -16.74
C GLU A 36 0.28 11.08 -17.02
N ASN A 37 -0.21 9.99 -16.42
CA ASN A 37 0.38 8.66 -16.56
C ASN A 37 -0.64 7.69 -17.15
N HIS A 38 -0.25 6.93 -18.17
CA HIS A 38 -1.07 5.87 -18.75
C HIS A 38 -1.15 4.62 -17.86
N ALA A 39 -0.11 4.36 -17.07
CA ALA A 39 -0.05 3.26 -16.13
C ALA A 39 0.92 3.59 -14.99
N PHE A 40 0.65 3.05 -13.80
CA PHE A 40 1.54 3.13 -12.66
C PHE A 40 1.58 1.79 -11.91
N VAL A 41 2.67 1.58 -11.17
CA VAL A 41 2.79 0.43 -10.28
C VAL A 41 2.77 0.95 -8.86
N CYS A 42 1.72 0.61 -8.11
CA CYS A 42 1.57 0.96 -6.71
C CYS A 42 1.46 -0.31 -5.85
N GLY A 43 1.94 -0.22 -4.61
CA GLY A 43 1.73 -1.24 -3.60
C GLY A 43 0.81 -0.70 -2.50
N TYR A 44 -0.23 -1.46 -2.16
CA TYR A 44 -1.07 -1.17 -1.01
C TYR A 44 -0.57 -1.96 0.19
N ILE A 45 -0.39 -1.28 1.32
CA ILE A 45 -0.05 -1.90 2.59
C ILE A 45 -1.20 -1.62 3.55
N SER A 46 -1.84 -2.67 4.02
CA SER A 46 -2.70 -2.58 5.19
C SER A 46 -1.84 -2.14 6.36
N ARG A 47 -2.21 -1.06 7.05
CA ARG A 47 -1.68 -0.80 8.39
C ARG A 47 -2.45 -1.69 9.37
N PRO A 48 -1.96 -1.92 10.59
CA PRO A 48 -2.73 -2.66 11.60
C PRO A 48 -4.13 -2.08 11.82
N GLU A 49 -4.31 -0.76 11.68
CA GLU A 49 -5.62 -0.10 11.75
C GLU A 49 -6.47 -0.30 10.47
N ARG A 50 -5.93 -0.94 9.44
CA ARG A 50 -6.52 -1.16 8.10
C ARG A 50 -6.53 -2.64 7.69
N LEU A 51 -6.67 -3.53 8.66
CA LEU A 51 -6.84 -4.97 8.40
C LEU A 51 -8.25 -5.32 7.91
N ASP A 52 -9.17 -4.36 7.99
CA ASP A 52 -10.50 -4.48 7.43
C ASP A 52 -10.47 -4.42 5.89
N PRO A 53 -11.20 -5.29 5.17
CA PRO A 53 -11.24 -5.28 3.70
C PRO A 53 -11.76 -3.97 3.10
N ASP A 54 -12.54 -3.18 3.85
CA ASP A 54 -13.04 -1.84 3.43
C ASP A 54 -11.91 -0.95 2.90
N GLU A 55 -10.77 -0.96 3.59
CA GLU A 55 -9.65 -0.09 3.27
C GLU A 55 -9.04 -0.39 1.90
N LEU A 56 -9.14 -1.63 1.42
CA LEU A 56 -8.66 -2.06 0.10
C LEU A 56 -9.76 -2.04 -0.97
N LEU A 57 -11.03 -2.00 -0.59
CA LEU A 57 -12.17 -2.02 -1.53
C LEU A 57 -12.76 -0.63 -1.76
N TYR A 58 -12.86 0.21 -0.74
CA TYR A 58 -13.44 1.54 -0.87
C TYR A 58 -12.42 2.54 -1.39
N ARG A 59 -11.27 2.68 -0.71
CA ARG A 59 -10.31 3.74 -1.02
C ARG A 59 -9.75 3.73 -2.45
N PRO A 60 -9.36 2.58 -3.02
CA PRO A 60 -8.75 2.57 -4.35
C PRO A 60 -9.77 2.65 -5.49
N PHE A 61 -11.05 2.40 -5.22
CA PHE A 61 -12.03 2.10 -6.28
C PHE A 61 -13.31 2.92 -6.23
N HIS A 62 -13.68 3.50 -5.09
CA HIS A 62 -14.92 4.28 -5.01
C HIS A 62 -14.82 5.58 -5.84
N SER A 63 -15.85 5.89 -6.63
CA SER A 63 -15.81 7.01 -7.59
C SER A 63 -15.70 8.40 -6.93
N SER A 64 -16.22 8.56 -5.71
CA SER A 64 -16.10 9.82 -4.93
C SER A 64 -14.64 10.20 -4.59
N LEU A 65 -13.71 9.26 -4.78
CA LEU A 65 -12.29 9.45 -4.54
C LEU A 65 -11.50 9.79 -5.80
N ILE A 66 -12.17 9.98 -6.94
CA ILE A 66 -11.59 10.53 -8.17
C ILE A 66 -11.53 12.06 -8.03
N ARG A 67 -10.61 12.52 -7.19
CA ARG A 67 -10.39 13.95 -6.92
C ARG A 67 -8.96 14.18 -6.43
N LYS A 68 -8.52 15.44 -6.46
CA LYS A 68 -7.21 15.83 -5.92
C LYS A 68 -7.10 15.42 -4.45
N GLY A 69 -6.05 14.68 -4.10
CA GLY A 69 -5.84 14.10 -2.77
C GLY A 69 -6.75 12.90 -2.44
N GLY A 70 -7.53 12.40 -3.40
CA GLY A 70 -8.24 11.14 -3.31
C GLY A 70 -7.30 9.95 -3.57
N SER A 71 -7.77 8.75 -3.26
CA SER A 71 -6.98 7.51 -3.36
C SER A 71 -7.34 6.62 -4.55
N ASN A 72 -8.34 7.02 -5.35
CA ASN A 72 -8.70 6.33 -6.59
C ASN A 72 -7.86 6.90 -7.74
N TYR A 73 -6.60 6.47 -7.79
CA TYR A 73 -5.61 6.92 -8.78
C TYR A 73 -5.88 6.38 -10.19
N ALA A 74 -6.60 5.26 -10.30
CA ALA A 74 -6.97 4.66 -11.58
C ALA A 74 -8.14 5.37 -12.26
N GLY A 75 -8.88 6.22 -11.54
CA GLY A 75 -10.08 6.87 -12.06
C GLY A 75 -11.25 5.90 -12.28
N TYR A 76 -11.27 4.77 -11.57
CA TYR A 76 -12.31 3.76 -11.74
C TYR A 76 -13.66 4.28 -11.22
N SER A 77 -14.71 4.18 -12.03
CA SER A 77 -16.05 4.63 -11.70
C SER A 77 -17.07 3.60 -12.17
N ASN A 78 -17.77 2.98 -11.22
CA ASN A 78 -18.83 2.03 -11.51
C ASN A 78 -19.95 2.21 -10.46
N PRO A 79 -21.14 2.71 -10.84
CA PRO A 79 -22.24 2.92 -9.90
C PRO A 79 -22.72 1.67 -9.17
N GLU A 80 -22.64 0.49 -9.80
CA GLU A 80 -22.97 -0.80 -9.17
C GLU A 80 -21.97 -1.12 -8.06
N TYR A 81 -20.68 -0.91 -8.35
CA TYR A 81 -19.60 -1.10 -7.39
C TYR A 81 -19.73 -0.16 -6.20
N ASP A 82 -19.93 1.14 -6.46
CA ASP A 82 -20.09 2.17 -5.43
C ASP A 82 -21.26 1.84 -4.49
N ALA A 83 -22.42 1.50 -5.05
CA ALA A 83 -23.59 1.14 -4.24
C ALA A 83 -23.35 -0.12 -3.39
N LEU A 84 -22.67 -1.12 -3.93
CA LEU A 84 -22.39 -2.37 -3.21
C LEU A 84 -21.34 -2.17 -2.11
N VAL A 85 -20.29 -1.39 -2.35
CA VAL A 85 -19.25 -1.15 -1.35
C VAL A 85 -19.78 -0.28 -0.21
N ASP A 86 -20.63 0.69 -0.49
CA ASP A 86 -21.31 1.48 0.56
C ASP A 86 -22.21 0.62 1.43
N GLN A 87 -22.96 -0.30 0.84
CA GLN A 87 -23.74 -1.28 1.61
C GLN A 87 -22.85 -2.17 2.47
N ALA A 88 -21.76 -2.71 1.90
CA ALA A 88 -20.84 -3.59 2.62
C ALA A 88 -20.19 -2.90 3.84
N ARG A 89 -20.07 -1.57 3.84
CA ARG A 89 -19.57 -0.77 4.96
C ARG A 89 -20.59 -0.59 6.09
N ALA A 90 -21.88 -0.61 5.76
CA ALA A 90 -22.96 -0.49 6.73
C ALA A 90 -23.36 -1.84 7.38
N VAL A 91 -22.97 -2.97 6.80
CA VAL A 91 -23.29 -4.31 7.32
C VAL A 91 -22.36 -4.70 8.47
N LEU A 92 -22.94 -5.02 9.63
CA LEU A 92 -22.21 -5.50 10.82
C LEU A 92 -22.08 -7.03 10.87
N ASP A 93 -22.98 -7.76 10.22
CA ASP A 93 -22.91 -9.21 10.15
C ASP A 93 -21.74 -9.66 9.26
N VAL A 94 -20.81 -10.41 9.85
CA VAL A 94 -19.53 -10.74 9.21
C VAL A 94 -19.71 -11.65 7.99
N GLU A 95 -20.64 -12.61 8.05
CA GLU A 95 -20.84 -13.57 6.97
C GLU A 95 -21.53 -12.88 5.78
N ARG A 96 -22.58 -12.10 6.03
CA ARG A 96 -23.25 -11.29 5.01
C ARG A 96 -22.29 -10.28 4.38
N ARG A 97 -21.43 -9.64 5.17
CA ARG A 97 -20.42 -8.71 4.66
C ARG A 97 -19.39 -9.44 3.78
N ARG A 98 -19.01 -10.68 4.14
CA ARG A 98 -18.09 -11.49 3.35
C ARG A 98 -18.64 -11.81 1.96
N GLU A 99 -19.92 -12.18 1.86
CA GLU A 99 -20.57 -12.41 0.57
C GLU A 99 -20.55 -11.17 -0.33
N MET A 100 -20.79 -9.98 0.25
CA MET A 100 -20.70 -8.71 -0.48
C MET A 100 -19.26 -8.44 -0.93
N VAL A 101 -18.27 -8.69 -0.08
CA VAL A 101 -16.84 -8.55 -0.41
C VAL A 101 -16.44 -9.45 -1.59
N TRP A 102 -16.94 -10.69 -1.66
CA TRP A 102 -16.67 -11.56 -2.81
C TRP A 102 -17.27 -11.02 -4.10
N LYS A 103 -18.50 -10.52 -4.08
CA LYS A 103 -19.12 -9.88 -5.26
C LYS A 103 -18.37 -8.64 -5.72
N LEU A 104 -17.88 -7.82 -4.78
CA LEU A 104 -17.03 -6.67 -5.10
C LEU A 104 -15.74 -7.13 -5.80
N GLN A 105 -15.10 -8.19 -5.32
CA GLN A 105 -13.92 -8.77 -5.96
C GLN A 105 -14.20 -9.33 -7.35
N GLU A 106 -15.38 -9.94 -7.57
CA GLU A 106 -15.81 -10.40 -8.89
C GLU A 106 -15.97 -9.24 -9.88
N ILE A 107 -16.59 -8.13 -9.46
CA ILE A 107 -16.70 -6.92 -10.28
C ILE A 107 -15.31 -6.38 -10.64
N LEU A 108 -14.40 -6.28 -9.67
CA LEU A 108 -13.03 -5.81 -9.92
C LEU A 108 -12.23 -6.76 -10.82
N ALA A 109 -12.43 -8.06 -10.70
CA ALA A 109 -11.77 -9.06 -11.53
C ALA A 109 -12.25 -8.99 -12.99
N ARG A 110 -13.51 -8.60 -13.22
CA ARG A 110 -14.07 -8.36 -14.55
C ARG A 110 -13.59 -7.03 -15.14
N ASP A 111 -13.66 -5.96 -14.37
CA ASP A 111 -13.42 -4.61 -14.86
C ASP A 111 -11.92 -4.26 -14.93
N LEU A 112 -11.07 -5.00 -14.21
CA LEU A 112 -9.61 -4.87 -14.16
C LEU A 112 -9.06 -3.44 -13.97
N PRO A 113 -9.62 -2.61 -13.06
CA PRO A 113 -9.09 -1.27 -12.80
C PRO A 113 -7.66 -1.32 -12.25
N HIS A 114 -7.33 -2.40 -11.53
CA HIS A 114 -5.97 -2.74 -11.12
C HIS A 114 -5.67 -4.19 -11.54
N ILE A 115 -4.42 -4.45 -11.91
CA ILE A 115 -3.92 -5.79 -12.17
C ILE A 115 -3.11 -6.25 -10.95
N PRO A 116 -3.61 -7.20 -10.13
CA PRO A 116 -2.86 -7.73 -9.00
C PRO A 116 -1.59 -8.43 -9.49
N LEU A 117 -0.41 -7.97 -9.06
CA LEU A 117 0.86 -8.56 -9.48
C LEU A 117 1.31 -9.67 -8.53
N PHE A 118 1.38 -9.37 -7.23
CA PHE A 118 1.80 -10.33 -6.20
C PHE A 118 1.46 -9.81 -4.79
N HIS A 119 1.32 -10.72 -3.83
CA HIS A 119 1.29 -10.39 -2.41
C HIS A 119 2.70 -10.48 -1.83
N LYS A 120 3.26 -9.33 -1.41
CA LYS A 120 4.62 -9.28 -0.87
C LYS A 120 4.69 -9.95 0.51
N ARG A 121 5.56 -10.95 0.65
CA ARG A 121 5.98 -11.45 1.96
C ARG A 121 7.07 -10.55 2.52
N ASN A 122 6.79 -9.86 3.62
CA ASN A 122 7.78 -9.07 4.31
C ASN A 122 8.61 -9.96 5.24
N VAL A 123 9.93 -9.93 5.09
CA VAL A 123 10.88 -10.63 5.96
C VAL A 123 11.58 -9.58 6.82
N PHE A 124 11.55 -9.78 8.13
CA PHE A 124 12.22 -8.91 9.08
C PHE A 124 13.33 -9.69 9.79
N VAL A 125 14.51 -9.08 9.86
CA VAL A 125 15.68 -9.65 10.52
C VAL A 125 16.04 -8.77 11.71
N TYR A 126 16.27 -9.38 12.86
CA TYR A 126 16.70 -8.69 14.06
C TYR A 126 17.68 -9.55 14.87
N HIS A 127 18.48 -8.88 15.70
CA HIS A 127 19.51 -9.53 16.50
C HIS A 127 18.93 -9.99 17.84
N LYS A 128 18.68 -11.30 17.99
CA LYS A 128 18.03 -11.90 19.18
C LYS A 128 18.70 -11.56 20.51
N LEU A 129 20.03 -11.45 20.56
CA LEU A 129 20.73 -11.10 21.83
C LEU A 129 20.52 -9.64 22.23
N ARG A 130 20.17 -8.78 21.26
CA ARG A 130 20.02 -7.33 21.44
C ARG A 130 18.55 -6.92 21.59
N TRP A 131 17.63 -7.75 21.09
CA TRP A 131 16.19 -7.52 21.09
C TRP A 131 15.51 -8.78 21.60
N LYS A 132 14.97 -8.71 22.83
CA LYS A 132 14.39 -9.87 23.52
C LYS A 132 12.87 -9.94 23.39
N ASP A 133 12.20 -8.79 23.43
CA ASP A 133 10.73 -8.69 23.47
C ASP A 133 10.17 -8.08 22.17
N VAL A 134 10.48 -8.73 21.05
CA VAL A 134 10.04 -8.28 19.73
C VAL A 134 8.59 -8.71 19.48
N VAL A 135 7.72 -7.74 19.28
CA VAL A 135 6.30 -7.93 18.97
C VAL A 135 6.08 -7.72 17.47
N PRO A 136 5.90 -8.79 16.66
CA PRO A 136 5.49 -8.63 15.28
C PRO A 136 4.01 -8.25 15.21
N ILE A 137 3.69 -7.19 14.48
CA ILE A 137 2.30 -6.83 14.17
C ILE A 137 2.00 -7.17 12.70
N PRO A 138 0.82 -7.72 12.38
CA PRO A 138 0.39 -7.90 11.00
C PRO A 138 0.60 -6.64 10.15
N ALA A 139 1.08 -6.87 8.93
CA ALA A 139 1.33 -5.89 7.88
C ALA A 139 2.45 -4.85 8.09
N VAL A 140 2.65 -4.29 9.29
CA VAL A 140 3.80 -3.40 9.61
C VAL A 140 5.03 -4.14 10.13
N GLY A 141 4.85 -5.38 10.57
CA GLY A 141 5.93 -6.22 11.09
C GLY A 141 6.60 -5.63 12.32
N LEU A 142 7.93 -5.48 12.27
CA LEU A 142 8.70 -5.02 13.42
C LEU A 142 8.72 -3.49 13.61
N PHE A 143 8.32 -2.73 12.59
CA PHE A 143 8.27 -1.27 12.65
C PHE A 143 6.97 -0.77 13.28
N ASN A 144 6.80 -1.05 14.57
CA ASN A 144 5.65 -0.63 15.35
C ASN A 144 6.07 0.00 16.68
N ILE A 145 5.15 0.74 17.30
CA ILE A 145 5.42 1.51 18.51
C ILE A 145 5.88 0.64 19.68
N PHE A 146 5.35 -0.57 19.84
CA PHE A 146 5.74 -1.45 20.95
C PHE A 146 7.22 -1.80 20.87
N ASN A 147 7.72 -2.12 19.67
CA ASN A 147 9.14 -2.38 19.45
C ASN A 147 10.01 -1.12 19.57
N ILE A 148 9.51 0.05 19.17
CA ILE A 148 10.26 1.32 19.31
C ILE A 148 10.42 1.69 20.78
N VAL A 149 9.38 1.50 21.60
CA VAL A 149 9.39 1.84 23.03
C VAL A 149 10.17 0.81 23.84
N SER A 150 10.04 -0.48 23.50
CA SER A 150 10.80 -1.57 24.13
C SER A 150 12.26 -1.61 23.67
N ALA A 151 12.62 -0.86 22.62
CA ALA A 151 13.98 -0.82 22.11
C ALA A 151 14.97 -0.46 23.22
N PRO A 152 16.12 -1.16 23.30
CA PRO A 152 17.18 -0.82 24.24
C PRO A 152 17.59 0.67 24.11
N ARG A 153 18.03 1.28 25.21
CA ARG A 153 18.44 2.70 25.23
C ARG A 153 19.49 3.05 24.16
N TRP A 154 20.36 2.10 23.79
CA TRP A 154 21.36 2.31 22.73
C TRP A 154 20.73 2.40 21.33
N ALA A 155 19.62 1.70 21.07
CA ALA A 155 18.91 1.72 19.78
C ALA A 155 18.03 2.97 19.61
N ARG A 156 17.49 3.53 20.72
CA ARG A 156 16.74 4.80 20.72
C ARG A 156 17.60 6.03 20.38
N ARG A 157 18.94 5.91 20.44
CA ARG A 157 19.87 6.98 20.05
C ARG A 157 20.14 7.04 18.55
N CYS A 158 19.66 6.07 17.78
CA CYS A 158 19.88 5.97 16.33
C CYS A 158 18.68 6.49 15.54
N ASN A 159 18.39 7.78 15.65
CA ASN A 159 17.77 8.55 14.58
C ASN A 159 18.56 9.87 14.50
N PRO A 160 18.87 10.42 13.32
CA PRO A 160 19.98 11.33 13.16
C PRO A 160 19.67 12.63 13.89
N CYS A 161 20.34 12.89 15.01
CA CYS A 161 20.56 14.26 15.42
C CYS A 161 21.43 14.90 14.33
N PRO A 162 20.98 15.98 13.66
CA PRO A 162 21.86 16.74 12.80
C PRO A 162 23.01 17.25 13.69
N GLY A 163 24.25 16.82 13.40
CA GLY A 163 25.45 17.39 14.03
C GLY A 163 26.23 16.52 15.02
N ARG A 164 26.03 15.19 15.12
CA ARG A 164 26.99 14.33 15.87
C ARG A 164 28.05 13.73 14.93
N PRO A 165 29.35 14.07 15.09
CA PRO A 165 30.41 13.43 14.34
C PRO A 165 30.53 11.96 14.75
N SER A 166 30.69 11.09 13.75
CA SER A 166 30.90 9.66 13.90
C SER A 166 32.22 9.39 14.62
N GLY A 167 32.16 9.13 15.93
CA GLY A 167 33.35 8.83 16.72
C GLY A 167 33.06 7.81 17.82
N GLY A 168 33.72 6.65 17.74
CA GLY A 168 34.07 5.80 18.88
C GLY A 168 33.01 4.81 19.37
N ARG A 169 33.26 3.52 19.13
CA ARG A 169 32.69 2.43 19.94
C ARG A 169 33.44 2.37 21.28
N PRO A 170 32.77 2.09 22.41
CA PRO A 170 33.35 1.24 23.44
C PRO A 170 33.24 -0.24 23.05
#